data_AF-A0A9X9MEH9-F1
#
_entry.id   AF-A0A9X9MEH9-F1
#
_cell.length_a   1.000
_cell.length_b   1.000
_cell.length_c   1.000
_cell.angle_alpha   90.00
_cell.angle_beta   90.00
_cell.angle_gamma   90.00
#
_symmetry.space_group_name_H-M   'P 1'
#
loop_
_entity.id
_entity.type
_entity.pdbx_description
1 polymer ?
#
loop_
_entity_poly.entity_id
_entity_poly.type
_entity_poly.pdbx_seq_one_letter_code
_entity_poly.pdbx_strand_id
1 'polypeptide(L)'
;MTETQVWEWLDFFREKFLNQLNGPIEEPLKNCKVIIEANGPQLRGQYCDTKVMKSTVSTAANAQVDFLIHSIELSDDKPEWKDVKVVAEFTKQTDTSARKAKFTQLSRYVREIFCAQPLRRFVHCFFFLKTKFELWIFDRTGAYSSGLKSIIIEKELFVRAISSYLLMTDEDLGLDLSTSQVGENTFVTIKGSNDDPTLQFQIEPKPIVRPQKLITRGTTCFETEDKLSVVKYAWTSVKGCSEIDFLKVALPVRGVVNYITSDEIYRTSDHLGSLDFTDVDAWDLKTETFIISRGIIRLNSRYNRKLIRIAIAPRGQPLKTSKTTLEFVVGIRDAILGHRRLYDQGILHGDISEGNIILTSPTANDESKGMLIDLDYSVGLIESLKTDDELSLTGTMKFMAIERLVNAVEKEPTIQRTIWHDLESFFYVFLVGCIEFEVVPESKSFNLDSWCTKYLNSNCVTKIGYISAFETFVLKKFTPSFLGLKDLAKSLRTILFGKHGHNFTTPYDCSLMYNEMIEAFNKTIEQITGKIDFR
;
A
#
# COMPACT_ATOMS: atom_id res chain seq x y z
N MET A 1 -26.88 27.90 3.45
CA MET A 1 -27.01 27.65 4.89
C MET A 1 -25.67 27.91 5.55
N THR A 2 -25.68 28.45 6.76
CA THR A 2 -24.51 28.44 7.65
C THR A 2 -24.36 27.06 8.28
N GLU A 3 -23.18 26.73 8.79
CA GLU A 3 -22.95 25.50 9.57
C GLU A 3 -23.98 25.33 10.70
N THR A 4 -24.26 26.40 11.45
CA THR A 4 -25.32 26.42 12.47
C THR A 4 -26.68 26.01 11.94
N GLN A 5 -27.07 26.49 10.76
CA GLN A 5 -28.36 26.14 10.14
C GLN A 5 -28.41 24.67 9.69
N VAL A 6 -27.28 24.09 9.30
CA VAL A 6 -27.19 22.66 8.97
C VAL A 6 -27.36 21.82 10.25
N TRP A 7 -26.72 22.23 11.35
CA TRP A 7 -26.87 21.58 12.65
C TRP A 7 -28.29 21.69 13.22
N GLU A 8 -28.90 22.87 13.20
CA GLU A 8 -30.31 23.04 13.61
C GLU A 8 -31.27 22.15 12.81
N TRP A 9 -31.03 22.02 11.50
CA TRP A 9 -31.81 21.14 10.65
C TRP A 9 -31.57 19.66 10.96
N LEU A 10 -30.32 19.26 11.19
CA LEU A 10 -29.96 17.90 11.57
C LEU A 10 -30.64 17.54 12.90
N ASP A 11 -30.56 18.39 13.91
CA ASP A 11 -31.18 18.18 15.22
C ASP A 11 -32.70 18.02 15.10
N PHE A 12 -33.35 18.90 14.32
CA PHE A 12 -34.77 18.75 13.99
C PHE A 12 -35.06 17.40 13.30
N PHE A 13 -34.23 16.99 12.33
CA PHE A 13 -34.38 15.73 11.62
C PHE A 13 -34.24 14.53 12.55
N ARG A 14 -33.28 14.56 13.47
CA ARG A 14 -33.10 13.51 14.48
C ARG A 14 -34.28 13.41 15.43
N GLU A 15 -34.68 14.53 16.03
CA GLU A 15 -35.80 14.54 16.98
C GLU A 15 -37.11 14.07 16.35
N LYS A 16 -37.37 14.51 15.11
CA LYS A 16 -38.64 14.21 14.45
C LYS A 16 -38.68 12.87 13.75
N PHE A 17 -37.55 12.32 13.31
CA PHE A 17 -37.56 11.10 12.49
C PHE A 17 -36.65 10.00 13.04
N LEU A 18 -35.37 10.30 13.30
CA LEU A 18 -34.39 9.25 13.65
C LEU A 18 -34.64 8.63 15.03
N ASN A 19 -35.05 9.42 16.02
CA ASN A 19 -35.32 8.91 17.37
C ASN A 19 -36.46 7.87 17.38
N GLN A 20 -37.34 7.86 16.37
CA GLN A 20 -38.39 6.85 16.23
C GLN A 20 -37.84 5.47 15.85
N LEU A 21 -36.56 5.38 15.44
CA LEU A 21 -35.90 4.16 15.02
C LEU A 21 -35.04 3.52 16.12
N ASN A 22 -35.06 4.08 17.34
CA ASN A 22 -34.35 3.57 18.52
C ASN A 22 -35.28 2.68 19.36
N GLY A 23 -35.04 1.36 19.39
CA GLY A 23 -35.78 0.40 20.23
C GLY A 23 -37.05 -0.19 19.57
N PRO A 24 -37.79 -1.09 20.27
CA PRO A 24 -39.04 -1.63 19.76
C PRO A 24 -40.09 -0.50 19.64
N ILE A 25 -40.72 -0.43 18.47
CA ILE A 25 -41.66 0.62 18.06
C ILE A 25 -42.85 0.68 19.03
N GLU A 26 -42.92 1.69 19.89
CA GLU A 26 -44.15 2.02 20.61
C GLU A 26 -45.17 2.61 19.62
N GLU A 27 -46.45 2.28 19.83
CA GLU A 27 -47.57 2.50 18.91
C GLU A 27 -47.55 3.86 18.17
N PRO A 28 -47.95 3.89 16.88
CA PRO A 28 -47.86 5.11 16.08
C PRO A 28 -48.67 6.25 16.69
N LEU A 29 -48.00 7.41 16.85
CA LEU A 29 -48.63 8.69 17.19
C LEU A 29 -49.86 8.92 16.29
N LYS A 30 -51.04 9.03 16.91
CA LYS A 30 -52.40 9.06 16.31
C LYS A 30 -52.61 10.04 15.12
N ASN A 31 -51.64 10.88 14.75
CA ASN A 31 -51.77 11.89 13.70
C ASN A 31 -50.80 11.72 12.51
N CYS A 32 -49.93 10.71 12.48
CA CYS A 32 -49.12 10.40 11.29
C CYS A 32 -49.36 8.95 10.84
N LYS A 33 -50.08 8.76 9.73
CA LYS A 33 -50.19 7.46 9.04
C LYS A 33 -48.91 7.17 8.26
N VAL A 34 -47.78 6.98 8.95
CA VAL A 34 -46.60 6.34 8.37
C VAL A 34 -46.59 4.91 8.93
N ILE A 35 -46.92 3.94 8.08
CA ILE A 35 -46.79 2.53 8.42
C ILE A 35 -45.29 2.23 8.37
N ILE A 36 -44.65 2.07 9.52
CA ILE A 36 -43.28 1.56 9.62
C ILE A 36 -43.41 0.06 9.87
N GLU A 37 -42.87 -0.76 8.96
CA GLU A 37 -42.94 -2.22 9.05
C GLU A 37 -42.30 -2.74 10.35
N ALA A 38 -42.82 -3.83 10.91
CA ALA A 38 -42.39 -4.41 12.20
C ALA A 38 -40.91 -4.87 12.21
N ASN A 39 -40.28 -5.00 11.03
CA ASN A 39 -38.84 -5.23 10.83
C ASN A 39 -38.16 -4.02 10.18
N GLY A 40 -38.57 -2.80 10.55
CA GLY A 40 -38.01 -1.56 10.02
C GLY A 40 -36.50 -1.47 10.26
N PRO A 41 -35.76 -0.72 9.41
CA PRO A 41 -34.33 -0.56 9.55
C PRO A 41 -33.99 0.12 10.88
N GLN A 42 -33.22 -0.56 11.72
CA GLN A 42 -32.74 -0.02 12.99
C GLN A 42 -31.63 1.01 12.74
N LEU A 43 -31.61 2.06 13.55
CA LEU A 43 -30.55 3.07 13.53
C LEU A 43 -29.22 2.43 13.98
N ARG A 44 -28.17 2.56 13.17
CA ARG A 44 -26.84 1.98 13.43
C ARG A 44 -25.77 3.02 13.71
N GLY A 45 -25.96 4.24 13.20
CA GLY A 45 -25.03 5.35 13.35
C GLY A 45 -25.62 6.54 14.09
N GLN A 46 -24.75 7.34 14.67
CA GLN A 46 -25.06 8.68 15.18
C GLN A 46 -24.04 9.69 14.67
N TYR A 47 -24.50 10.92 14.44
CA TYR A 47 -23.62 12.03 14.08
C TYR A 47 -23.31 12.93 15.28
N CYS A 48 -22.12 13.54 15.30
CA CYS A 48 -21.72 14.49 16.35
C CYS A 48 -20.87 15.63 15.79
N ASP A 49 -20.96 16.80 16.43
CA ASP A 49 -20.13 17.98 16.17
C ASP A 49 -18.84 17.83 17.00
N THR A 50 -17.69 17.72 16.33
CA THR A 50 -16.42 17.56 17.04
C THR A 50 -15.68 18.88 17.16
N LYS A 51 -15.96 19.63 18.24
CA LYS A 51 -15.15 20.81 18.59
C LYS A 51 -13.70 20.50 19.02
N VAL A 52 -13.32 19.26 19.34
CA VAL A 52 -11.90 18.83 19.46
C VAL A 52 -11.80 17.30 19.34
N MET A 53 -11.39 16.78 18.19
CA MET A 53 -10.93 15.39 18.03
C MET A 53 -9.49 15.25 18.56
N LYS A 54 -9.13 14.13 19.21
CA LYS A 54 -7.72 13.88 19.63
C LYS A 54 -6.91 13.42 18.42
N SER A 55 -5.96 14.24 17.96
CA SER A 55 -4.99 13.81 16.93
C SER A 55 -4.03 12.79 17.53
N THR A 56 -3.91 11.59 16.95
CA THR A 56 -2.93 10.60 17.42
C THR A 56 -1.86 10.21 16.41
N VAL A 57 -1.84 10.74 15.17
CA VAL A 57 -0.69 10.50 14.27
C VAL A 57 -0.36 11.72 13.38
N SER A 58 0.82 12.30 13.62
CA SER A 58 1.55 13.34 12.85
C SER A 58 1.16 14.82 13.06
N THR A 59 2.22 15.62 13.25
CA THR A 59 2.32 16.99 13.77
C THR A 59 2.11 18.09 12.71
N ALA A 60 1.13 17.96 11.80
CA ALA A 60 0.93 19.00 10.78
C ALA A 60 -0.54 19.17 10.31
N ALA A 61 -1.46 19.33 11.26
CA ALA A 61 -2.61 20.25 11.19
C ALA A 61 -3.60 19.91 12.31
N ASN A 62 -3.93 20.90 13.15
CA ASN A 62 -5.13 20.89 13.99
C ASN A 62 -6.37 20.96 13.09
N ALA A 63 -6.68 19.85 12.43
CA ALA A 63 -7.78 19.75 11.48
C ALA A 63 -9.05 19.38 12.25
N GLN A 64 -9.92 20.36 12.46
CA GLN A 64 -11.23 20.18 13.08
C GLN A 64 -12.20 19.62 12.04
N VAL A 65 -12.75 18.43 12.31
CA VAL A 65 -13.79 17.81 11.48
C VAL A 65 -15.12 18.50 11.81
N ASP A 66 -15.80 19.01 10.78
CA ASP A 66 -17.06 19.72 10.96
C ASP A 66 -18.25 18.78 11.24
N PHE A 67 -18.19 17.53 10.74
CA PHE A 67 -19.23 16.53 10.94
C PHE A 67 -18.68 15.11 10.76
N LEU A 68 -19.09 14.18 11.62
CA LEU A 68 -18.81 12.76 11.44
C LEU A 68 -19.98 11.89 11.89
N ILE A 69 -20.02 10.65 11.39
CA ILE A 69 -20.89 9.58 11.86
C ILE A 69 -20.04 8.47 12.46
N HIS A 70 -20.43 7.94 13.62
CA HIS A 70 -19.86 6.75 14.25
C HIS A 70 -20.96 5.78 14.71
N SER A 71 -20.58 4.59 15.17
CA SER A 71 -21.55 3.59 15.68
C SER A 71 -22.35 4.13 16.86
N ILE A 72 -23.64 3.79 16.92
CA ILE A 72 -24.55 4.13 18.03
C ILE A 72 -24.19 3.38 19.34
N GLU A 73 -23.44 2.28 19.24
CA GLU A 73 -23.02 1.48 20.40
C GLU A 73 -21.88 2.12 21.20
N LEU A 74 -21.26 3.17 20.66
CA LEU A 74 -20.16 3.87 21.31
C LEU A 74 -20.70 5.01 22.18
N SER A 75 -20.07 5.24 23.34
CA SER A 75 -20.40 6.36 24.22
C SER A 75 -20.17 7.71 23.51
N ASP A 76 -20.84 8.77 23.98
CA ASP A 76 -20.62 10.17 23.54
C ASP A 76 -19.22 10.74 23.88
N ASP A 77 -18.28 9.88 24.29
CA ASP A 77 -16.89 10.25 24.43
C ASP A 77 -16.30 10.60 23.05
N LYS A 78 -15.30 11.49 23.04
CA LYS A 78 -14.69 12.01 21.81
C LYS A 78 -14.29 10.85 20.87
N PRO A 79 -14.92 10.71 19.69
CA PRO A 79 -14.69 9.58 18.80
C PRO A 79 -13.26 9.58 18.27
N GLU A 80 -12.64 8.39 18.20
CA GLU A 80 -11.33 8.20 17.59
C GLU A 80 -11.49 7.84 16.10
N TRP A 81 -10.43 8.00 15.30
CA TRP A 81 -10.47 7.67 13.87
C TRP A 81 -10.85 6.21 13.56
N LYS A 82 -10.65 5.29 14.51
CA LYS A 82 -11.05 3.88 14.39
C LYS A 82 -12.58 3.69 14.42
N ASP A 83 -13.30 4.66 14.99
CA ASP A 83 -14.74 4.62 15.23
C ASP A 83 -15.54 5.34 14.12
N VAL A 84 -14.86 6.19 13.35
CA VAL A 84 -15.48 7.04 12.33
C VAL A 84 -15.92 6.22 11.10
N LYS A 85 -17.19 6.37 10.72
CA LYS A 85 -17.80 5.68 9.58
C LYS A 85 -17.97 6.58 8.36
N VAL A 86 -18.35 7.84 8.56
CA VAL A 86 -18.55 8.86 7.51
C VAL A 86 -18.01 10.20 8.04
N VAL A 87 -17.44 11.02 7.15
CA VAL A 87 -16.97 12.38 7.49
C VAL A 87 -17.52 13.42 6.53
N ALA A 88 -17.72 14.63 7.03
CA ALA A 88 -18.11 15.76 6.20
C ALA A 88 -17.52 17.10 6.64
N GLU A 89 -17.57 18.03 5.70
CA GLU A 89 -17.01 19.37 5.81
C GLU A 89 -18.00 20.44 5.35
N PHE A 90 -18.02 21.59 6.00
CA PHE A 90 -18.92 22.68 5.70
C PHE A 90 -18.14 23.96 5.38
N THR A 91 -18.58 24.71 4.37
CA THR A 91 -18.07 26.07 4.11
C THR A 91 -19.14 26.99 3.55
N LYS A 92 -18.98 28.27 3.87
CA LYS A 92 -19.79 29.36 3.33
C LYS A 92 -19.29 29.83 1.95
N GLN A 93 -18.06 29.48 1.58
CA GLN A 93 -17.45 29.84 0.30
C GLN A 93 -17.89 28.86 -0.81
N THR A 94 -18.05 29.36 -2.03
CA THR A 94 -18.62 28.60 -3.15
C THR A 94 -17.76 28.60 -4.40
N ASP A 95 -16.60 29.23 -4.37
CA ASP A 95 -15.69 29.28 -5.51
C ASP A 95 -14.93 27.95 -5.69
N THR A 96 -14.32 27.76 -6.87
CA THR A 96 -13.58 26.55 -7.22
C THR A 96 -12.40 26.30 -6.28
N SER A 97 -11.77 27.35 -5.74
CA SER A 97 -10.67 27.22 -4.78
C SER A 97 -11.17 26.67 -3.45
N ALA A 98 -12.35 27.13 -2.99
CA ALA A 98 -13.01 26.59 -1.81
C ALA A 98 -13.39 25.11 -1.96
N ARG A 99 -13.94 24.71 -3.12
CA ARG A 99 -14.22 23.29 -3.43
C ARG A 99 -12.95 22.44 -3.35
N LYS A 100 -11.87 22.90 -3.97
CA LYS A 100 -10.57 22.21 -3.94
C LYS A 100 -9.99 22.12 -2.53
N ALA A 101 -10.09 23.19 -1.75
CA ALA A 101 -9.62 23.23 -0.37
C ALA A 101 -10.38 22.22 0.51
N LYS A 102 -11.71 22.14 0.38
CA LYS A 102 -12.52 21.18 1.14
C LYS A 102 -12.31 19.73 0.70
N PHE A 103 -12.17 19.46 -0.60
CA PHE A 103 -11.76 18.14 -1.06
C PHE A 103 -10.40 17.72 -0.48
N THR A 104 -9.44 18.65 -0.45
CA THR A 104 -8.11 18.42 0.13
C THR A 104 -8.21 18.09 1.62
N GLN A 105 -9.09 18.78 2.35
CA GLN A 105 -9.35 18.54 3.76
C GLN A 105 -9.98 17.17 4.01
N LEU A 106 -11.04 16.82 3.28
CA LEU A 106 -11.66 15.49 3.34
C LEU A 106 -10.65 14.38 3.05
N SER A 107 -9.80 14.56 2.04
CA SER A 107 -8.76 13.58 1.68
C SER A 107 -7.80 13.30 2.84
N ARG A 108 -7.53 14.29 3.70
CA ARG A 108 -6.73 14.10 4.92
C ARG A 108 -7.47 13.25 5.95
N TYR A 109 -8.76 13.48 6.16
CA TYR A 109 -9.55 12.67 7.10
C TYR A 109 -9.68 11.23 6.64
N VAL A 110 -9.96 11.01 5.35
CA VAL A 110 -10.03 9.66 4.80
C VAL A 110 -8.68 8.94 4.97
N ARG A 111 -7.56 9.65 4.83
CA ARG A 111 -6.24 9.07 5.12
C ARG A 111 -6.14 8.62 6.58
N GLU A 112 -6.58 9.44 7.53
CA GLU A 112 -6.57 9.06 8.95
C GLU A 112 -7.50 7.88 9.24
N ILE A 113 -8.69 7.84 8.64
CA ILE A 113 -9.63 6.70 8.73
C ILE A 113 -8.96 5.44 8.19
N PHE A 114 -8.36 5.48 7.00
CA PHE A 114 -7.64 4.34 6.42
C PHE A 114 -6.42 3.91 7.24
N CYS A 115 -5.78 4.83 7.98
CA CYS A 115 -4.68 4.51 8.88
C CYS A 115 -5.16 3.81 10.18
N ALA A 116 -6.33 4.23 10.69
CA ALA A 116 -6.93 3.71 11.90
C ALA A 116 -7.78 2.44 11.67
N GLN A 117 -8.30 2.26 10.45
CA GLN A 117 -9.07 1.12 9.98
C GLN A 117 -8.38 0.53 8.73
N PRO A 118 -7.29 -0.25 8.90
CA PRO A 118 -6.42 -0.67 7.79
C PRO A 118 -7.14 -1.45 6.69
N LEU A 119 -8.11 -2.28 7.06
CA LEU A 119 -8.90 -3.12 6.15
C LEU A 119 -10.11 -2.41 5.53
N ARG A 120 -10.35 -1.13 5.85
CA ARG A 120 -11.46 -0.36 5.28
C ARG A 120 -11.36 -0.32 3.75
N ARG A 121 -12.41 -0.81 3.08
CA ARG A 121 -12.50 -0.95 1.62
C ARG A 121 -12.72 0.39 0.94
N PHE A 122 -13.68 1.17 1.44
CA PHE A 122 -14.02 2.51 0.97
C PHE A 122 -14.63 3.35 2.11
N VAL A 123 -14.70 4.66 1.92
CA VAL A 123 -15.24 5.63 2.89
C VAL A 123 -16.19 6.58 2.18
N HIS A 124 -17.41 6.68 2.71
CA HIS A 124 -18.38 7.71 2.32
C HIS A 124 -18.01 9.04 2.95
N CYS A 125 -18.06 10.11 2.17
CA CYS A 125 -17.83 11.47 2.62
C CYS A 125 -18.81 12.43 1.94
N PHE A 126 -18.95 13.64 2.46
CA PHE A 126 -19.62 14.72 1.72
C PHE A 126 -19.11 16.09 2.17
N PHE A 127 -19.37 17.14 1.39
CA PHE A 127 -19.21 18.50 1.89
C PHE A 127 -20.33 19.43 1.45
N PHE A 128 -20.52 20.53 2.18
CA PHE A 128 -21.39 21.64 1.80
C PHE A 128 -20.61 22.88 1.39
N LEU A 129 -21.02 23.44 0.25
CA LEU A 129 -20.65 24.77 -0.22
C LEU A 129 -21.91 25.65 -0.20
N LYS A 130 -22.18 26.31 0.93
CA LYS A 130 -23.34 27.19 1.16
C LYS A 130 -24.70 26.52 0.93
N THR A 131 -25.18 26.43 -0.30
CA THR A 131 -26.47 25.80 -0.70
C THR A 131 -26.26 24.65 -1.68
N LYS A 132 -25.01 24.25 -1.89
CA LYS A 132 -24.67 23.08 -2.68
C LYS A 132 -24.03 22.03 -1.79
N PHE A 133 -24.22 20.77 -2.13
CA PHE A 133 -23.54 19.64 -1.50
C PHE A 133 -22.96 18.73 -2.56
N GLU A 134 -21.99 17.92 -2.17
CA GLU A 134 -21.35 16.94 -3.04
C GLU A 134 -21.07 15.67 -2.22
N LEU A 135 -21.55 14.53 -2.69
CA LEU A 135 -21.34 13.23 -2.05
C LEU A 135 -20.12 12.56 -2.68
N TRP A 136 -19.33 11.91 -1.86
CA TRP A 136 -18.06 11.32 -2.25
C TRP A 136 -17.90 9.90 -1.74
N ILE A 137 -17.27 9.05 -2.53
CA ILE A 137 -16.75 7.75 -2.13
C ILE A 137 -15.25 7.75 -2.40
N PHE A 138 -14.47 7.45 -1.37
CA PHE A 138 -13.03 7.24 -1.48
C PHE A 138 -12.72 5.77 -1.29
N ASP A 139 -11.96 5.18 -2.20
CA ASP A 139 -11.40 3.84 -2.05
C ASP A 139 -9.88 3.88 -2.26
N ARG A 140 -9.22 2.72 -2.36
CA ARG A 140 -7.77 2.66 -2.61
C ARG A 140 -7.39 2.96 -4.07
N THR A 141 -8.36 3.14 -4.96
CA THR A 141 -8.17 3.39 -6.39
C THR A 141 -8.42 4.85 -6.78
N GLY A 142 -9.24 5.57 -6.02
CA GLY A 142 -9.47 6.99 -6.23
C GLY A 142 -10.57 7.58 -5.35
N ALA A 143 -11.05 8.76 -5.77
CA ALA A 143 -12.18 9.44 -5.18
C ALA A 143 -13.22 9.72 -6.27
N TYR A 144 -14.47 9.41 -5.97
CA TYR A 144 -15.61 9.48 -6.88
C TYR A 144 -16.67 10.41 -6.31
N SER A 145 -17.25 11.26 -7.14
CA SER A 145 -18.21 12.27 -6.72
C SER A 145 -19.57 12.08 -7.37
N SER A 146 -20.65 12.51 -6.71
CA SER A 146 -21.98 12.70 -7.29
C SER A 146 -22.11 13.90 -8.24
N GLY A 147 -21.06 14.73 -8.34
CA GLY A 147 -21.13 16.09 -8.85
C GLY A 147 -21.81 17.05 -7.85
N LEU A 148 -21.64 18.35 -8.07
CA LEU A 148 -22.23 19.39 -7.22
C LEU A 148 -23.75 19.46 -7.39
N LYS A 149 -24.47 19.26 -6.28
CA LYS A 149 -25.94 19.28 -6.22
C LYS A 149 -26.45 20.47 -5.41
N SER A 150 -27.60 21.02 -5.76
CA SER A 150 -28.24 22.11 -5.00
C SER A 150 -29.20 21.54 -3.97
N ILE A 151 -28.99 21.81 -2.68
CA ILE A 151 -29.91 21.32 -1.62
C ILE A 151 -31.32 21.91 -1.74
N ILE A 152 -31.45 23.10 -2.34
CA ILE A 152 -32.75 23.74 -2.54
C ILE A 152 -33.61 22.92 -3.52
N ILE A 153 -32.95 22.34 -4.52
CA ILE A 153 -33.60 21.55 -5.58
C ILE A 153 -33.69 20.08 -5.14
N GLU A 154 -32.57 19.50 -4.70
CA GLU A 154 -32.41 18.07 -4.43
C GLU A 154 -32.44 17.74 -2.92
N LYS A 155 -33.28 18.42 -2.13
CA LYS A 155 -33.41 18.19 -0.68
C LYS A 155 -33.66 16.72 -0.30
N GLU A 156 -34.48 16.03 -1.08
CA GLU A 156 -34.81 14.61 -0.86
C GLU A 156 -33.59 13.71 -1.02
N LEU A 157 -32.70 14.02 -1.97
CA LEU A 157 -31.46 13.28 -2.17
C LEU A 157 -30.56 13.42 -0.94
N PHE A 158 -30.46 14.63 -0.39
CA PHE A 158 -29.65 14.87 0.81
C PHE A 158 -30.21 14.12 2.03
N VAL A 159 -31.51 14.21 2.28
CA VAL A 159 -32.17 13.47 3.37
C VAL A 159 -31.94 11.97 3.22
N ARG A 160 -32.11 11.45 1.99
CA ARG A 160 -31.86 10.04 1.70
C ARG A 160 -30.42 9.66 1.99
N ALA A 161 -29.44 10.46 1.56
CA ALA A 161 -28.01 10.17 1.79
C ALA A 161 -27.68 10.09 3.29
N ILE A 162 -28.09 11.08 4.08
CA ILE A 162 -27.83 11.08 5.53
C ILE A 162 -28.55 9.93 6.22
N SER A 163 -29.81 9.67 5.86
CA SER A 163 -30.56 8.53 6.41
C SER A 163 -29.88 7.22 6.07
N SER A 164 -29.45 7.05 4.81
CA SER A 164 -28.73 5.85 4.37
C SER A 164 -27.46 5.64 5.17
N TYR A 165 -26.62 6.67 5.36
CA TYR A 165 -25.39 6.54 6.15
C TYR A 165 -25.63 6.09 7.60
N LEU A 166 -26.78 6.45 8.19
CA LEU A 166 -27.13 6.11 9.55
C LEU A 166 -27.78 4.71 9.68
N LEU A 167 -28.28 4.16 8.58
CA LEU A 167 -28.98 2.86 8.53
C LEU A 167 -28.16 1.74 7.88
N MET A 168 -27.17 2.11 7.05
CA MET A 168 -26.28 1.21 6.34
C MET A 168 -25.55 0.28 7.29
N THR A 169 -25.32 -0.95 6.86
CA THR A 169 -24.50 -1.91 7.60
C THR A 169 -23.03 -1.48 7.59
N ASP A 170 -22.21 -2.08 8.46
CA ASP A 170 -20.76 -1.84 8.44
C ASP A 170 -20.14 -2.20 7.08
N GLU A 171 -20.65 -3.24 6.42
CA GLU A 171 -20.24 -3.62 5.06
C GLU A 171 -20.63 -2.56 4.03
N ASP A 172 -21.87 -2.04 4.06
CA ASP A 172 -22.33 -0.98 3.15
C ASP A 172 -21.56 0.34 3.35
N LEU A 173 -21.08 0.58 4.57
CA LEU A 173 -20.19 1.69 4.89
C LEU A 173 -18.76 1.43 4.43
N GLY A 174 -18.41 0.19 4.10
CA GLY A 174 -17.13 -0.20 3.52
C GLY A 174 -16.14 -0.80 4.51
N LEU A 175 -16.56 -1.16 5.72
CA LEU A 175 -15.73 -1.97 6.62
C LEU A 175 -15.55 -3.38 6.05
N ASP A 176 -14.40 -3.95 6.35
CA ASP A 176 -14.13 -5.36 6.11
C ASP A 176 -14.45 -6.14 7.38
N LEU A 177 -15.28 -7.19 7.23
CA LEU A 177 -15.72 -8.05 8.32
C LEU A 177 -15.03 -9.42 8.26
N SER A 178 -13.89 -9.50 7.58
CA SER A 178 -13.20 -10.78 7.33
C SER A 178 -12.39 -11.27 8.54
N THR A 179 -12.22 -10.41 9.55
CA THR A 179 -11.66 -10.74 10.87
C THR A 179 -12.77 -11.03 11.87
N SER A 180 -12.65 -12.12 12.62
CA SER A 180 -13.55 -12.45 13.73
C SER A 180 -12.81 -12.36 15.06
N GLN A 181 -13.42 -11.74 16.05
CA GLN A 181 -12.89 -11.69 17.42
C GLN A 181 -13.56 -12.74 18.29
N VAL A 182 -12.77 -13.58 18.96
CA VAL A 182 -13.24 -14.58 19.93
C VAL A 182 -12.48 -14.36 21.24
N GLY A 183 -13.14 -13.74 22.21
CA GLY A 183 -12.47 -13.25 23.42
C GLY A 183 -11.47 -12.14 23.06
N GLU A 184 -10.22 -12.29 23.49
CA GLU A 184 -9.13 -11.34 23.15
C GLU A 184 -8.46 -11.67 21.80
N ASN A 185 -8.71 -12.86 21.25
CA ASN A 185 -8.01 -13.36 20.08
C ASN A 185 -8.70 -12.93 18.78
N THR A 186 -7.89 -12.56 17.78
CA THR A 186 -8.38 -12.19 16.44
C THR A 186 -8.03 -13.28 15.44
N PHE A 187 -9.03 -13.69 14.68
CA PHE A 187 -8.92 -14.75 13.68
C PHE A 187 -9.26 -14.23 12.29
N VAL A 188 -8.58 -14.82 11.30
CA VAL A 188 -8.82 -14.59 9.88
C VAL A 188 -9.06 -15.94 9.22
N THR A 189 -10.18 -16.10 8.52
CA THR A 189 -10.50 -17.34 7.79
C THR A 189 -10.38 -17.08 6.30
N ILE A 190 -9.39 -17.69 5.64
CA ILE A 190 -9.14 -17.60 4.20
C ILE A 190 -9.82 -18.78 3.50
N LYS A 191 -10.78 -18.48 2.62
CA LYS A 191 -11.56 -19.48 1.88
C LYS A 191 -10.85 -19.81 0.55
N GLY A 192 -9.92 -20.76 0.60
CA GLY A 192 -9.16 -21.19 -0.58
C GLY A 192 -10.03 -21.44 -1.82
N SER A 193 -9.54 -21.00 -2.98
CA SER A 193 -10.17 -21.24 -4.29
C SER A 193 -9.59 -22.47 -4.98
N ASN A 194 -10.37 -23.19 -5.79
CA ASN A 194 -9.90 -24.17 -6.79
C ASN A 194 -8.73 -25.03 -6.29
N ASP A 195 -9.03 -25.95 -5.38
CA ASP A 195 -8.13 -26.93 -4.71
C ASP A 195 -7.37 -26.43 -3.47
N ASP A 196 -7.30 -25.13 -3.22
CA ASP A 196 -6.66 -24.62 -2.01
C ASP A 196 -7.53 -24.86 -0.77
N PRO A 197 -6.95 -25.26 0.38
CA PRO A 197 -7.71 -25.49 1.61
C PRO A 197 -8.26 -24.17 2.18
N THR A 198 -9.44 -24.26 2.80
CA THR A 198 -9.91 -23.20 3.71
C THR A 198 -9.14 -23.31 5.02
N LEU A 199 -8.46 -22.24 5.42
CA LEU A 199 -7.64 -22.22 6.62
C LEU A 199 -8.00 -21.03 7.50
N GLN A 200 -7.87 -21.22 8.81
CA GLN A 200 -8.06 -20.17 9.81
C GLN A 200 -6.73 -19.89 10.49
N PHE A 201 -6.40 -18.59 10.59
CA PHE A 201 -5.19 -18.10 11.21
C PHE A 201 -5.54 -17.22 12.41
N GLN A 202 -4.92 -17.47 13.55
CA GLN A 202 -4.90 -16.50 14.64
C GLN A 202 -3.82 -15.45 14.36
N ILE A 203 -4.21 -14.18 14.38
CA ILE A 203 -3.34 -13.07 13.99
C ILE A 203 -3.15 -12.08 15.14
N GLU A 204 -2.00 -11.43 15.14
CA GLU A 204 -1.78 -10.21 15.91
C GLU A 204 -2.65 -9.08 15.33
N PRO A 205 -3.53 -8.43 16.10
CA PRO A 205 -4.46 -7.41 15.57
C PRO A 205 -3.76 -6.17 15.02
N LYS A 206 -2.51 -5.93 15.43
CA LYS A 206 -1.71 -4.80 14.97
C LYS A 206 -0.95 -5.20 13.71
N PRO A 207 -1.19 -4.57 12.55
CA PRO A 207 -0.50 -4.93 11.32
C PRO A 207 0.99 -4.56 11.38
N ILE A 208 1.83 -5.43 10.81
CA ILE A 208 3.27 -5.21 10.66
C ILE A 208 3.59 -4.31 9.46
N VAL A 209 2.70 -4.27 8.46
CA VAL A 209 2.78 -3.36 7.30
C VAL A 209 1.41 -2.74 7.10
N ARG A 210 1.36 -1.42 6.88
CA ARG A 210 0.14 -0.70 6.54
C ARG A 210 0.40 0.46 5.56
N PRO A 211 -0.56 0.84 4.71
CA PRO A 211 -0.40 1.95 3.78
C PRO A 211 -0.34 3.29 4.51
N GLN A 212 0.58 4.16 4.11
CA GLN A 212 0.66 5.54 4.63
C GLN A 212 -0.02 6.57 3.72
N LYS A 213 -0.22 6.23 2.44
CA LYS A 213 -0.82 7.12 1.43
C LYS A 213 -2.25 6.68 1.13
N LEU A 214 -3.06 7.63 0.69
CA LEU A 214 -4.48 7.41 0.40
C LEU A 214 -4.68 6.41 -0.74
N ILE A 215 -4.07 6.69 -1.90
CA ILE A 215 -4.13 5.85 -3.09
C ILE A 215 -2.85 5.04 -3.22
N THR A 216 -2.98 3.73 -2.99
CA THR A 216 -1.89 2.74 -3.04
C THR A 216 -2.47 1.39 -3.44
N ARG A 217 -1.67 0.32 -3.41
CA ARG A 217 -2.18 -1.05 -3.42
C ARG A 217 -2.86 -1.46 -2.11
N GLY A 218 -2.90 -0.60 -1.09
CA GLY A 218 -3.54 -0.90 0.17
C GLY A 218 -2.87 -2.02 0.97
N THR A 219 -1.61 -2.37 0.66
CA THR A 219 -0.89 -3.49 1.26
C THR A 219 -0.91 -3.42 2.78
N THR A 220 -1.60 -4.37 3.40
CA THR A 220 -1.72 -4.52 4.84
C THR A 220 -1.32 -5.94 5.21
N CYS A 221 -0.35 -6.10 6.09
CA CYS A 221 0.13 -7.42 6.49
C CYS A 221 -0.03 -7.62 7.99
N PHE A 222 -0.59 -8.76 8.38
CA PHE A 222 -0.70 -9.21 9.76
C PHE A 222 0.19 -10.42 9.98
N GLU A 223 0.90 -10.42 11.10
CA GLU A 223 1.68 -11.57 11.55
C GLU A 223 0.75 -12.56 12.25
N THR A 224 0.95 -13.86 12.04
CA THR A 224 0.26 -14.90 12.82
C THR A 224 0.85 -14.96 14.24
N GLU A 225 0.04 -15.29 15.24
CA GLU A 225 0.50 -15.31 16.65
C GLU A 225 1.67 -16.29 16.87
N ASP A 226 1.70 -17.41 16.14
CA ASP A 226 2.80 -18.39 16.14
C ASP A 226 4.09 -17.88 15.47
N LYS A 227 4.03 -16.72 14.79
CA LYS A 227 5.12 -16.07 14.05
C LYS A 227 5.70 -16.93 12.93
N LEU A 228 4.92 -17.85 12.38
CA LEU A 228 5.33 -18.72 11.28
C LEU A 228 4.92 -18.17 9.92
N SER A 229 3.83 -17.41 9.84
CA SER A 229 3.22 -16.95 8.58
C SER A 229 2.84 -15.48 8.62
N VAL A 230 2.51 -14.94 7.46
CA VAL A 230 1.98 -13.59 7.29
C VAL A 230 0.70 -13.66 6.46
N VAL A 231 -0.34 -12.96 6.90
CA VAL A 231 -1.56 -12.72 6.11
C VAL A 231 -1.47 -11.33 5.48
N LYS A 232 -1.32 -11.28 4.16
CA LYS A 232 -1.24 -10.06 3.35
C LYS A 232 -2.58 -9.78 2.68
N TYR A 233 -3.02 -8.53 2.75
CA TYR A 233 -4.16 -7.98 2.02
C TYR A 233 -3.63 -6.97 1.00
N ALA A 234 -4.05 -7.07 -0.26
CA ALA A 234 -3.62 -6.14 -1.29
C ALA A 234 -4.66 -5.99 -2.42
N TRP A 235 -4.80 -4.77 -2.92
CA TRP A 235 -5.59 -4.45 -4.11
C TRP A 235 -4.76 -4.68 -5.36
N THR A 236 -5.24 -5.58 -6.22
CA THR A 236 -4.59 -5.93 -7.48
C THR A 236 -5.51 -5.70 -8.68
N SER A 237 -4.92 -5.71 -9.87
CA SER A 237 -5.64 -5.65 -11.14
C SER A 237 -6.54 -6.88 -11.30
N VAL A 238 -7.70 -6.70 -11.93
CA VAL A 238 -8.54 -7.83 -12.36
C VAL A 238 -8.00 -8.48 -13.64
N LYS A 239 -7.18 -7.76 -14.42
CA LYS A 239 -6.55 -8.25 -15.65
C LYS A 239 -5.11 -8.70 -15.39
N GLY A 240 -4.68 -9.72 -16.13
CA GLY A 240 -3.31 -10.24 -16.09
C GLY A 240 -3.07 -11.25 -14.97
N CYS A 241 -1.83 -11.69 -14.84
CA CYS A 241 -1.38 -12.55 -13.74
C CYS A 241 -1.23 -11.72 -12.46
N SER A 242 -1.65 -12.28 -11.34
CA SER A 242 -1.50 -11.73 -10.00
C SER A 242 -0.29 -12.33 -9.28
N GLU A 243 0.15 -11.70 -8.18
CA GLU A 243 1.19 -12.25 -7.30
C GLU A 243 0.90 -13.71 -6.89
N ILE A 244 -0.38 -14.07 -6.68
CA ILE A 244 -0.77 -15.46 -6.37
C ILE A 244 -0.36 -16.41 -7.50
N ASP A 245 -0.58 -16.03 -8.76
CA ASP A 245 -0.27 -16.87 -9.91
C ASP A 245 1.24 -17.13 -10.01
N PHE A 246 2.04 -16.08 -9.78
CA PHE A 246 3.50 -16.20 -9.71
C PHE A 246 3.96 -17.05 -8.52
N LEU A 247 3.39 -16.84 -7.33
CA LEU A 247 3.76 -17.60 -6.13
C LEU A 247 3.38 -19.08 -6.23
N LYS A 248 2.25 -19.42 -6.88
CA LYS A 248 1.86 -20.81 -7.13
C LYS A 248 2.87 -21.53 -8.02
N VAL A 249 3.40 -20.86 -9.05
CA VAL A 249 4.48 -21.42 -9.88
C VAL A 249 5.82 -21.45 -9.13
N ALA A 250 6.06 -20.50 -8.23
CA ALA A 250 7.28 -20.41 -7.42
C ALA A 250 7.30 -21.34 -6.19
N LEU A 251 6.22 -22.08 -5.88
CA LEU A 251 6.16 -23.02 -4.74
C LEU A 251 7.37 -23.97 -4.58
N PRO A 252 7.97 -24.56 -5.63
CA PRO A 252 9.15 -25.42 -5.47
C PRO A 252 10.48 -24.64 -5.35
N VAL A 253 10.45 -23.31 -5.41
CA VAL A 253 11.65 -22.46 -5.52
C VAL A 253 12.18 -22.10 -4.13
N ARG A 254 13.29 -22.74 -3.76
CA ARG A 254 14.05 -22.35 -2.55
C ARG A 254 14.58 -20.92 -2.66
N GLY A 255 14.47 -20.15 -1.59
CA GLY A 255 14.85 -18.73 -1.55
C GLY A 255 13.73 -17.77 -1.98
N VAL A 256 12.50 -18.25 -2.17
CA VAL A 256 11.28 -17.45 -2.40
C VAL A 256 10.22 -17.88 -1.39
N VAL A 257 9.44 -16.94 -0.87
CA VAL A 257 8.38 -17.25 0.09
C VAL A 257 7.32 -18.19 -0.51
N ASN A 258 6.82 -19.11 0.31
CA ASN A 258 5.83 -20.09 -0.09
C ASN A 258 4.41 -19.54 0.06
N TYR A 259 3.60 -19.78 -0.97
CA TYR A 259 2.16 -19.66 -0.93
C TYR A 259 1.52 -20.71 -0.01
N ILE A 260 0.52 -20.33 0.79
CA ILE A 260 -0.26 -21.27 1.61
C ILE A 260 -1.69 -21.39 1.07
N THR A 261 -2.43 -20.27 1.05
CA THR A 261 -3.81 -20.19 0.59
C THR A 261 -4.17 -18.73 0.31
N SER A 262 -5.21 -18.49 -0.47
CA SER A 262 -5.70 -17.15 -0.79
C SER A 262 -7.18 -17.14 -1.12
N ASP A 263 -7.78 -15.96 -0.99
CA ASP A 263 -9.11 -15.68 -1.48
C ASP A 263 -9.24 -14.25 -2.00
N GLU A 264 -10.28 -14.06 -2.81
CA GLU A 264 -10.74 -12.75 -3.24
C GLU A 264 -11.91 -12.34 -2.35
N ILE A 265 -11.75 -11.22 -1.65
CA ILE A 265 -12.75 -10.78 -0.65
C ILE A 265 -13.59 -9.60 -1.12
N TYR A 266 -13.18 -8.92 -2.21
CA TYR A 266 -13.92 -7.76 -2.73
C TYR A 266 -13.52 -7.36 -4.14
N ARG A 267 -14.43 -6.78 -4.91
CA ARG A 267 -14.14 -6.07 -6.16
C ARG A 267 -14.64 -4.63 -6.13
N THR A 268 -13.91 -3.70 -6.74
CA THR A 268 -14.40 -2.32 -6.86
C THR A 268 -15.68 -2.24 -7.71
N SER A 269 -15.87 -3.16 -8.65
CA SER A 269 -17.11 -3.30 -9.41
C SER A 269 -18.34 -3.61 -8.55
N ASP A 270 -18.17 -4.19 -7.35
CA ASP A 270 -19.31 -4.55 -6.49
C ASP A 270 -20.06 -3.32 -5.96
N HIS A 271 -19.35 -2.21 -5.71
CA HIS A 271 -19.95 -0.96 -5.21
C HIS A 271 -20.00 0.18 -6.22
N LEU A 272 -19.12 0.16 -7.24
CA LEU A 272 -19.10 1.18 -8.29
C LEU A 272 -19.87 0.75 -9.54
N GLY A 273 -20.16 -0.54 -9.72
CA GLY A 273 -20.68 -1.08 -10.98
C GLY A 273 -22.04 -0.52 -11.39
N SER A 274 -22.90 -0.24 -10.42
CA SER A 274 -24.25 0.29 -10.60
C SER A 274 -24.34 1.82 -10.51
N LEU A 275 -23.23 2.51 -10.24
CA LEU A 275 -23.20 3.96 -10.13
C LEU A 275 -23.05 4.58 -11.53
N ASP A 276 -23.88 5.57 -11.81
CA ASP A 276 -23.77 6.36 -13.03
C ASP A 276 -22.72 7.46 -12.85
N PHE A 277 -21.64 7.36 -13.63
CA PHE A 277 -20.54 8.32 -13.61
C PHE A 277 -20.49 9.23 -14.84
N THR A 278 -21.56 9.32 -15.64
CA THR A 278 -21.58 10.15 -16.86
C THR A 278 -21.31 11.64 -16.60
N ASP A 279 -21.73 12.15 -15.45
CA ASP A 279 -21.61 13.57 -15.06
C ASP A 279 -20.57 13.79 -13.93
N VAL A 280 -19.61 12.88 -13.78
CA VAL A 280 -18.77 12.84 -12.57
C VAL A 280 -17.43 13.54 -12.73
N ASP A 281 -17.13 14.41 -11.76
CA ASP A 281 -15.81 14.95 -11.55
C ASP A 281 -14.91 13.90 -10.87
N ALA A 282 -14.07 13.22 -11.66
CA ALA A 282 -13.03 12.34 -11.15
C ALA A 282 -11.74 13.12 -10.86
N TRP A 283 -11.19 12.94 -9.67
CA TRP A 283 -9.95 13.60 -9.22
C TRP A 283 -8.82 12.59 -9.14
N ASP A 284 -7.80 12.73 -9.99
CA ASP A 284 -6.66 11.80 -10.00
C ASP A 284 -5.63 12.14 -8.94
N LEU A 285 -5.76 11.51 -7.79
CA LEU A 285 -4.83 11.60 -6.66
C LEU A 285 -3.42 11.07 -6.95
N LYS A 286 -3.13 10.54 -8.14
CA LYS A 286 -1.76 10.26 -8.58
C LYS A 286 -1.08 11.56 -9.02
N THR A 287 -0.33 12.22 -8.13
CA THR A 287 0.99 12.85 -8.43
C THR A 287 1.63 13.60 -7.25
N GLU A 288 2.96 13.37 -7.12
CA GLU A 288 4.10 14.14 -6.57
C GLU A 288 4.05 14.95 -5.25
N THR A 289 2.90 15.23 -4.66
CA THR A 289 2.83 15.79 -3.30
C THR A 289 1.79 15.04 -2.51
N PHE A 290 2.06 14.78 -1.22
CA PHE A 290 1.28 13.89 -0.35
C PHE A 290 -0.24 14.21 -0.20
N ILE A 291 -0.79 15.21 -0.89
CA ILE A 291 -2.10 15.81 -0.53
C ILE A 291 -2.95 16.34 -1.73
N ILE A 292 -2.51 16.47 -3.00
CA ILE A 292 -3.33 17.15 -4.04
C ILE A 292 -3.21 16.55 -5.47
N SER A 293 -4.34 16.51 -6.20
CA SER A 293 -4.48 16.21 -7.64
C SER A 293 -4.90 17.40 -8.54
N ARG A 294 -4.71 17.25 -9.86
CA ARG A 294 -5.33 18.06 -10.94
C ARG A 294 -6.59 17.32 -11.46
N GLY A 295 -7.63 18.08 -11.80
CA GLY A 295 -8.93 17.55 -12.24
C GLY A 295 -9.02 17.26 -13.74
N ILE A 296 -9.99 16.40 -14.03
CA ILE A 296 -10.43 15.81 -15.31
C ILE A 296 -9.54 14.67 -15.85
N ILE A 297 -9.82 13.46 -15.36
CA ILE A 297 -9.59 12.23 -16.12
C ILE A 297 -10.92 11.73 -16.66
N ARG A 298 -10.96 11.42 -17.96
CA ARG A 298 -12.07 10.67 -18.56
C ARG A 298 -12.07 9.25 -18.00
N LEU A 299 -13.15 8.87 -17.32
CA LEU A 299 -13.46 7.56 -16.70
C LEU A 299 -13.51 6.35 -17.68
N ASN A 300 -12.95 6.47 -18.89
CA ASN A 300 -13.05 5.42 -19.92
C ASN A 300 -12.18 4.19 -19.64
N SER A 301 -11.34 4.19 -18.61
CA SER A 301 -10.74 2.97 -18.07
C SER A 301 -11.03 2.87 -16.57
N ARG A 302 -12.19 2.33 -16.19
CA ARG A 302 -12.45 1.95 -14.79
C ARG A 302 -11.31 1.04 -14.35
N TYR A 303 -10.51 1.46 -13.37
CA TYR A 303 -9.53 0.60 -12.72
C TYR A 303 -10.28 -0.39 -11.83
N ASN A 304 -10.93 -1.38 -12.47
CA ASN A 304 -11.54 -2.47 -11.74
C ASN A 304 -10.41 -3.21 -11.02
N ARG A 305 -10.46 -3.20 -9.69
CA ARG A 305 -9.49 -3.86 -8.83
C ARG A 305 -10.20 -4.85 -7.95
N LYS A 306 -9.48 -5.89 -7.58
CA LYS A 306 -9.91 -6.89 -6.61
C LYS A 306 -9.03 -6.78 -5.36
N LEU A 307 -9.63 -6.88 -4.19
CA LEU A 307 -8.93 -7.02 -2.93
C LEU A 307 -8.69 -8.51 -2.69
N ILE A 308 -7.42 -8.88 -2.67
CA ILE A 308 -6.95 -10.22 -2.44
C ILE A 308 -6.42 -10.32 -1.01
N ARG A 309 -6.64 -11.46 -0.40
CA ARG A 309 -5.99 -11.87 0.84
C ARG A 309 -5.23 -13.17 0.60
N ILE A 310 -4.00 -13.21 1.07
CA ILE A 310 -3.07 -14.33 0.86
C ILE A 310 -2.32 -14.61 2.16
N ALA A 311 -2.18 -15.89 2.49
CA ALA A 311 -1.28 -16.36 3.55
C ALA A 311 0.01 -16.89 2.91
N ILE A 312 1.15 -16.44 3.45
CA ILE A 312 2.49 -16.80 2.97
C ILE A 312 3.42 -17.17 4.14
N ALA A 313 4.38 -18.06 3.89
CA ALA A 313 5.38 -18.50 4.86
C ALA A 313 6.75 -18.77 4.21
N PRO A 314 7.86 -18.69 4.96
CA PRO A 314 7.92 -18.34 6.37
C PRO A 314 7.79 -16.84 6.60
N ARG A 315 7.37 -16.46 7.81
CA ARG A 315 7.58 -15.12 8.33
C ARG A 315 9.08 -14.86 8.46
N GLY A 316 9.56 -13.79 7.83
CA GLY A 316 10.94 -13.31 7.97
C GLY A 316 11.05 -11.93 8.60
N GLN A 317 12.28 -11.42 8.67
CA GLN A 317 12.58 -10.04 9.07
C GLN A 317 13.12 -9.25 7.89
N PRO A 318 12.76 -7.97 7.69
CA PRO A 318 13.32 -7.19 6.60
C PRO A 318 14.86 -7.19 6.62
N LEU A 319 15.50 -7.24 5.46
CA LEU A 319 16.97 -7.25 5.36
C LEU A 319 17.64 -6.14 6.18
N LYS A 320 16.99 -4.97 6.26
CA LYS A 320 17.44 -3.80 7.04
C LYS A 320 17.65 -4.07 8.53
N THR A 321 17.00 -5.09 9.09
CA THR A 321 17.14 -5.44 10.50
C THR A 321 18.28 -6.44 10.77
N SER A 322 19.14 -6.70 9.78
CA SER A 322 20.33 -7.54 9.95
C SER A 322 21.17 -7.04 11.13
N LYS A 323 21.56 -7.96 12.01
CA LYS A 323 22.33 -7.68 13.24
C LYS A 323 23.84 -7.67 13.01
N THR A 324 24.30 -8.34 11.96
CA THR A 324 25.72 -8.47 11.64
C THR A 324 25.99 -8.26 10.17
N THR A 325 27.20 -7.82 9.84
CA THR A 325 27.69 -7.72 8.46
C THR A 325 27.61 -9.07 7.74
N LEU A 326 27.87 -10.18 8.45
CA LEU A 326 27.76 -11.52 7.89
C LEU A 326 26.33 -11.86 7.50
N GLU A 327 25.36 -11.61 8.38
CA GLU A 327 23.94 -11.85 8.12
C GLU A 327 23.43 -11.01 6.92
N PHE A 328 23.84 -9.75 6.83
CA PHE A 328 23.52 -8.87 5.70
C PHE A 328 24.05 -9.43 4.36
N VAL A 329 25.34 -9.78 4.31
CA VAL A 329 25.99 -10.29 3.09
C VAL A 329 25.43 -11.65 2.67
N VAL A 330 25.19 -12.54 3.64
CA VAL A 330 24.59 -13.86 3.40
C VAL A 330 23.14 -13.71 2.93
N GLY A 331 22.35 -12.82 3.54
CA GLY A 331 20.96 -12.57 3.14
C GLY A 331 20.84 -12.11 1.68
N ILE A 332 21.69 -11.18 1.24
CA ILE A 332 21.67 -10.74 -0.17
C ILE A 332 22.10 -11.85 -1.11
N ARG A 333 23.19 -12.58 -0.79
CA ARG A 333 23.66 -13.71 -1.61
C ARG A 333 22.57 -14.76 -1.78
N ASP A 334 21.91 -15.15 -0.70
CA ASP A 334 20.86 -16.18 -0.72
C ASP A 334 19.64 -15.70 -1.50
N ALA A 335 19.28 -14.42 -1.42
CA ALA A 335 18.23 -13.83 -2.24
C ALA A 335 18.60 -13.83 -3.74
N ILE A 336 19.87 -13.62 -4.12
CA ILE A 336 20.34 -13.76 -5.52
C ILE A 336 20.23 -15.22 -5.98
N LEU A 337 20.56 -16.19 -5.11
CA LEU A 337 20.38 -17.62 -5.42
C LEU A 337 18.90 -17.99 -5.60
N GLY A 338 18.01 -17.44 -4.75
CA GLY A 338 16.57 -17.58 -4.89
C GLY A 338 16.06 -16.96 -6.19
N HIS A 339 16.53 -15.76 -6.53
CA HIS A 339 16.21 -15.08 -7.79
C HIS A 339 16.61 -15.90 -9.02
N ARG A 340 17.82 -16.50 -9.01
CA ARG A 340 18.26 -17.38 -10.10
C ARG A 340 17.31 -18.55 -10.32
N ARG A 341 16.91 -19.24 -9.24
CA ARG A 341 15.99 -20.37 -9.31
C ARG A 341 14.59 -19.94 -9.74
N LEU A 342 14.16 -18.74 -9.35
CA LEU A 342 12.90 -18.13 -9.79
C LEU A 342 12.93 -17.85 -11.30
N TYR A 343 14.05 -17.32 -11.79
CA TYR A 343 14.28 -17.12 -13.23
C TYR A 343 14.30 -18.45 -14.00
N ASP A 344 14.85 -19.53 -13.43
CA ASP A 344 14.80 -20.86 -14.05
C ASP A 344 13.36 -21.40 -14.19
N GLN A 345 12.40 -20.90 -13.39
CA GLN A 345 10.96 -21.15 -13.58
C GLN A 345 10.30 -20.19 -14.58
N GLY A 346 11.08 -19.33 -15.24
CA GLY A 346 10.61 -18.34 -16.19
C GLY A 346 9.95 -17.12 -15.55
N ILE A 347 10.40 -16.72 -14.35
CA ILE A 347 9.86 -15.55 -13.64
C ILE A 347 10.98 -14.54 -13.37
N LEU A 348 10.80 -13.32 -13.84
CA LEU A 348 11.59 -12.15 -13.40
C LEU A 348 10.85 -11.46 -12.25
N HIS A 349 11.58 -11.02 -11.22
CA HIS A 349 10.95 -10.40 -10.06
C HIS A 349 10.49 -8.98 -10.37
N GLY A 350 11.34 -8.17 -11.02
CA GLY A 350 10.99 -6.84 -11.55
C GLY A 350 10.88 -5.70 -10.52
N ASP A 351 11.06 -5.97 -9.23
CA ASP A 351 11.04 -4.98 -8.13
C ASP A 351 11.94 -5.41 -6.95
N ILE A 352 13.17 -5.82 -7.26
CA ILE A 352 14.16 -6.10 -6.21
C ILE A 352 14.45 -4.82 -5.43
N SER A 353 14.21 -4.85 -4.12
CA SER A 353 14.41 -3.73 -3.21
C SER A 353 14.72 -4.23 -1.80
N GLU A 354 15.20 -3.36 -0.91
CA GLU A 354 15.44 -3.74 0.50
C GLU A 354 14.19 -4.22 1.24
N GLY A 355 13.00 -3.76 0.79
CA GLY A 355 11.72 -4.14 1.38
C GLY A 355 11.22 -5.51 0.92
N ASN A 356 11.77 -6.04 -0.17
CA ASN A 356 11.35 -7.29 -0.80
C ASN A 356 12.33 -8.45 -0.55
N ILE A 357 13.29 -8.25 0.36
CA ILE A 357 14.21 -9.29 0.83
C ILE A 357 14.02 -9.45 2.34
N ILE A 358 13.72 -10.67 2.76
CA ILE A 358 13.59 -11.04 4.16
C ILE A 358 14.69 -11.99 4.60
N LEU A 359 15.13 -11.83 5.84
CA LEU A 359 15.99 -12.73 6.57
C LEU A 359 15.13 -13.78 7.29
N THR A 360 15.49 -15.04 7.13
CA THR A 360 14.76 -16.19 7.66
C THR A 360 15.69 -17.11 8.41
N SER A 361 15.12 -17.94 9.28
CA SER A 361 15.86 -19.05 9.89
C SER A 361 15.84 -20.25 8.94
N PRO A 362 16.98 -20.87 8.65
CA PRO A 362 17.05 -22.11 7.87
C PRO A 362 16.09 -23.17 8.40
N THR A 363 15.45 -23.88 7.49
CA THR A 363 14.58 -25.04 7.77
C THR A 363 15.18 -26.31 7.17
N ALA A 364 14.64 -27.47 7.51
CA ALA A 364 15.07 -28.74 6.90
C ALA A 364 14.87 -28.77 5.37
N ASN A 365 13.92 -28.00 4.85
CA ASN A 365 13.56 -28.00 3.42
C ASN A 365 14.23 -26.86 2.63
N ASP A 366 14.59 -25.76 3.31
CA ASP A 366 15.26 -24.61 2.70
C ASP A 366 16.26 -23.99 3.68
N GLU A 367 17.53 -24.09 3.33
CA GLU A 367 18.65 -23.54 4.12
C GLU A 367 18.91 -22.05 3.85
N SER A 368 18.15 -21.44 2.93
CA SER A 368 18.29 -20.03 2.56
C SER A 368 18.03 -19.13 3.77
N LYS A 369 18.99 -18.24 4.06
CA LYS A 369 18.85 -17.23 5.13
C LYS A 369 18.29 -15.91 4.60
N GLY A 370 18.29 -15.72 3.29
CA GLY A 370 17.66 -14.61 2.59
C GLY A 370 16.65 -15.14 1.59
N MET A 371 15.44 -14.60 1.61
CA MET A 371 14.36 -15.01 0.71
C MET A 371 13.69 -13.79 0.07
N LEU A 372 13.19 -13.99 -1.15
CA LEU A 372 12.41 -12.99 -1.88
C LEU A 372 10.93 -13.07 -1.53
N ILE A 373 10.30 -11.90 -1.48
CA ILE A 373 8.86 -11.71 -1.31
C ILE A 373 8.34 -10.71 -2.34
N ASP A 374 7.02 -10.58 -2.46
CA ASP A 374 6.35 -9.56 -3.28
C ASP A 374 6.59 -9.72 -4.80
N LEU A 375 5.83 -10.63 -5.41
CA LEU A 375 5.86 -10.88 -6.86
C LEU A 375 4.84 -10.02 -7.65
N ASP A 376 4.34 -8.93 -7.07
CA ASP A 376 3.31 -8.07 -7.70
C ASP A 376 3.78 -7.31 -8.95
N TYR A 377 5.10 -7.22 -9.18
CA TYR A 377 5.69 -6.59 -10.38
C TYR A 377 6.45 -7.61 -11.26
N SER A 378 6.24 -8.90 -11.02
CA SER A 378 6.92 -9.95 -11.77
C SER A 378 6.45 -10.00 -13.21
N VAL A 379 7.37 -10.42 -14.08
CA VAL A 379 7.12 -10.65 -15.51
C VAL A 379 7.32 -12.12 -15.79
N GLY A 380 6.31 -12.77 -16.36
CA GLY A 380 6.39 -14.17 -16.76
C GLY A 380 6.95 -14.33 -18.17
N LEU A 381 7.93 -15.21 -18.30
CA LEU A 381 8.62 -15.56 -19.54
C LEU A 381 8.06 -16.86 -20.18
N ILE A 382 7.23 -17.59 -19.44
CA ILE A 382 6.53 -18.80 -19.90
C ILE A 382 5.08 -18.48 -20.28
N GLU A 383 4.49 -19.32 -21.13
CA GLU A 383 3.16 -19.10 -21.68
C GLU A 383 2.06 -18.98 -20.61
N SER A 384 2.11 -19.81 -19.56
CA SER A 384 1.12 -19.80 -18.47
C SER A 384 1.15 -18.53 -17.60
N LEU A 385 2.27 -17.81 -17.60
CA LEU A 385 2.45 -16.57 -16.84
C LEU A 385 2.71 -15.38 -17.77
N LYS A 386 2.46 -15.53 -19.07
CA LYS A 386 2.85 -14.52 -20.05
C LYS A 386 2.08 -13.23 -19.78
N THR A 387 2.82 -12.25 -19.28
CA THR A 387 2.33 -10.90 -19.04
C THR A 387 2.86 -10.00 -20.13
N ASP A 388 2.01 -9.15 -20.70
CA ASP A 388 2.50 -7.98 -21.42
C ASP A 388 3.21 -7.12 -20.38
N ASP A 389 4.55 -7.05 -20.42
CA ASP A 389 5.27 -6.06 -19.64
C ASP A 389 4.68 -4.71 -20.05
N GLU A 390 4.01 -4.01 -19.12
CA GLU A 390 3.33 -2.74 -19.41
C GLU A 390 4.31 -1.69 -19.94
N LEU A 391 5.61 -2.01 -19.94
CA LEU A 391 6.76 -1.19 -20.27
C LEU A 391 6.82 0.04 -19.35
N SER A 392 5.79 0.37 -18.58
CA SER A 392 5.74 1.49 -17.66
C SER A 392 6.88 1.44 -16.64
N LEU A 393 7.39 2.61 -16.27
CA LEU A 393 8.42 2.76 -15.26
C LEU A 393 7.85 2.45 -13.86
N THR A 394 7.72 1.17 -13.56
CA THR A 394 7.19 0.63 -12.31
C THR A 394 8.29 -0.04 -11.48
N GLY A 395 8.07 -0.11 -10.16
CA GLY A 395 9.02 -0.59 -9.16
C GLY A 395 9.68 0.56 -8.37
N THR A 396 10.58 0.19 -7.46
CA THR A 396 11.21 1.11 -6.52
C THR A 396 12.38 1.86 -7.17
N MET A 397 12.15 3.13 -7.53
CA MET A 397 13.08 3.95 -8.31
C MET A 397 14.52 4.02 -7.75
N LYS A 398 14.68 4.04 -6.42
CA LYS A 398 16.01 4.02 -5.77
C LYS A 398 16.87 2.84 -6.23
N PHE A 399 16.25 1.67 -6.43
CA PHE A 399 16.91 0.41 -6.83
C PHE A 399 16.81 0.13 -8.33
N MET A 400 16.05 0.91 -9.09
CA MET A 400 15.85 0.67 -10.51
C MET A 400 17.14 0.82 -11.35
N ALA A 401 17.35 -0.10 -12.29
CA ALA A 401 18.50 -0.10 -13.19
C ALA A 401 18.65 1.19 -14.01
N ILE A 402 19.89 1.62 -14.24
CA ILE A 402 20.22 2.85 -15.00
C ILE A 402 19.64 2.79 -16.40
N GLU A 403 19.70 1.65 -17.10
CA GLU A 403 19.17 1.50 -18.46
C GLU A 403 17.70 1.90 -18.55
N ARG A 404 16.89 1.45 -17.57
CA ARG A 404 15.46 1.75 -17.50
C ARG A 404 15.23 3.25 -17.25
N LEU A 405 16.03 3.85 -16.38
CA LEU A 405 15.95 5.30 -16.09
C LEU A 405 16.35 6.14 -17.31
N VAL A 406 17.45 5.80 -17.99
CA VAL A 406 17.91 6.49 -19.21
C VAL A 406 16.85 6.38 -20.30
N ASN A 407 16.35 5.18 -20.56
CA ASN A 407 15.34 4.99 -21.59
C ASN A 407 14.07 5.79 -21.30
N ALA A 408 13.58 5.77 -20.06
CA ALA A 408 12.40 6.54 -19.67
C ALA A 408 12.59 8.07 -19.75
N VAL A 409 13.84 8.58 -19.70
CA VAL A 409 14.14 10.00 -19.94
C VAL A 409 14.21 10.32 -21.44
N GLU A 410 14.75 9.40 -22.25
CA GLU A 410 15.07 9.64 -23.66
C GLU A 410 13.97 9.24 -24.66
N LYS A 411 13.15 8.23 -24.34
CA LYS A 411 12.19 7.60 -25.26
C LYS A 411 10.91 7.22 -24.51
N GLU A 412 9.75 7.73 -24.92
CA GLU A 412 8.49 7.05 -24.57
C GLU A 412 8.29 5.88 -25.55
N PRO A 413 7.99 4.62 -25.14
CA PRO A 413 7.88 4.02 -23.81
C PRO A 413 9.09 3.12 -23.45
N THR A 414 9.30 2.94 -22.14
CA THR A 414 9.69 1.69 -21.45
C THR A 414 10.48 0.57 -22.20
N ILE A 415 11.68 0.16 -21.76
CA ILE A 415 12.32 -1.10 -22.22
C ILE A 415 11.72 -2.33 -21.54
N GLN A 416 11.77 -3.46 -22.25
CA GLN A 416 11.45 -4.76 -21.68
C GLN A 416 12.40 -5.11 -20.53
N ARG A 417 11.85 -5.62 -19.43
CA ARG A 417 12.65 -6.08 -18.28
C ARG A 417 13.53 -7.28 -18.64
N THR A 418 14.74 -7.30 -18.09
CA THR A 418 15.73 -8.37 -18.28
C THR A 418 16.31 -8.81 -16.93
N ILE A 419 16.98 -9.96 -16.90
CA ILE A 419 17.69 -10.43 -15.68
C ILE A 419 18.71 -9.40 -15.18
N TRP A 420 19.33 -8.65 -16.10
CA TRP A 420 20.27 -7.60 -15.77
C TRP A 420 19.66 -6.54 -14.85
N HIS A 421 18.40 -6.14 -15.10
CA HIS A 421 17.76 -5.10 -14.29
C HIS A 421 17.59 -5.54 -12.83
N ASP A 422 17.25 -6.81 -12.59
CA ASP A 422 17.12 -7.36 -11.24
C ASP A 422 18.50 -7.52 -10.56
N LEU A 423 19.53 -7.98 -11.29
CA LEU A 423 20.90 -8.09 -10.77
C LEU A 423 21.51 -6.73 -10.40
N GLU A 424 21.30 -5.71 -11.23
CA GLU A 424 21.71 -4.34 -10.94
C GLU A 424 20.98 -3.80 -9.69
N SER A 425 19.70 -4.16 -9.52
CA SER A 425 18.91 -3.79 -8.35
C SER A 425 19.46 -4.41 -7.06
N PHE A 426 19.90 -5.69 -7.07
CA PHE A 426 20.59 -6.29 -5.92
C PHE A 426 21.86 -5.54 -5.51
N PHE A 427 22.64 -5.07 -6.49
CA PHE A 427 23.81 -4.23 -6.20
C PHE A 427 23.42 -2.93 -5.51
N TYR A 428 22.32 -2.29 -5.93
CA TYR A 428 21.83 -1.10 -5.24
C TYR A 428 21.30 -1.38 -3.83
N VAL A 429 20.63 -2.52 -3.60
CA VAL A 429 20.27 -2.95 -2.25
C VAL A 429 21.51 -3.09 -1.37
N PHE A 430 22.56 -3.73 -1.89
CA PHE A 430 23.83 -3.87 -1.18
C PHE A 430 24.45 -2.51 -0.81
N LEU A 431 24.49 -1.55 -1.76
CA LEU A 431 25.04 -0.22 -1.51
C LEU A 431 24.22 0.58 -0.49
N VAL A 432 22.89 0.57 -0.63
CA VAL A 432 21.99 1.23 0.32
C VAL A 432 22.18 0.64 1.71
N GLY A 433 22.28 -0.68 1.85
CA GLY A 433 22.54 -1.32 3.14
C GLY A 433 23.85 -0.86 3.79
N CYS A 434 24.95 -0.80 3.01
CA CYS A 434 26.25 -0.35 3.53
C CYS A 434 26.29 1.13 3.95
N ILE A 435 25.37 1.96 3.47
CA ILE A 435 25.36 3.41 3.69
C ILE A 435 24.27 3.83 4.69
N GLU A 436 23.12 3.14 4.72
CA GLU A 436 21.90 3.63 5.38
C GLU A 436 21.34 2.70 6.49
N PHE A 437 21.82 1.45 6.63
CA PHE A 437 21.24 0.53 7.62
C PHE A 437 21.80 0.73 9.02
N GLU A 438 23.08 1.09 9.15
CA GLU A 438 23.68 1.39 10.44
C GLU A 438 23.21 2.76 10.95
N VAL A 439 22.64 2.78 12.15
CA VAL A 439 22.27 4.02 12.82
C VAL A 439 23.55 4.72 13.29
N VAL A 440 23.92 5.80 12.62
CA VAL A 440 25.08 6.64 12.93
C VAL A 440 24.63 8.04 13.37
N PRO A 441 25.49 8.82 14.07
CA PRO A 441 25.18 10.21 14.37
C PRO A 441 24.86 11.01 13.09
N GLU A 442 23.90 11.92 13.17
CA GLU A 442 23.38 12.68 12.01
C GLU A 442 24.48 13.39 11.22
N SER A 443 25.51 13.93 11.90
CA SER A 443 26.67 14.58 11.28
C SER A 443 27.52 13.66 10.39
N LYS A 444 27.35 12.34 10.49
CA LYS A 444 28.03 11.31 9.70
C LYS A 444 27.05 10.47 8.88
N SER A 445 25.76 10.78 8.94
CA SER A 445 24.72 10.05 8.22
C SER A 445 24.73 10.48 6.76
N PHE A 446 24.75 9.50 5.87
CA PHE A 446 24.59 9.71 4.44
C PHE A 446 23.36 8.95 3.96
N ASN A 447 22.76 9.42 2.87
CA ASN A 447 21.71 8.69 2.16
C ASN A 447 21.88 8.82 0.65
N LEU A 448 21.14 7.99 -0.07
CA LEU A 448 21.06 7.92 -1.51
C LEU A 448 19.69 8.41 -2.01
N ASP A 449 19.02 9.30 -1.28
CA ASP A 449 17.67 9.77 -1.63
C ASP A 449 17.65 10.55 -2.95
N SER A 450 18.80 11.11 -3.34
CA SER A 450 19.01 11.70 -4.67
C SER A 450 18.79 10.74 -5.84
N TRP A 451 18.76 9.42 -5.60
CA TRP A 451 18.42 8.41 -6.61
C TRP A 451 16.91 8.19 -6.76
N CYS A 452 16.09 8.80 -5.90
CA CYS A 452 14.64 8.63 -5.87
C CYS A 452 13.93 9.96 -5.55
N THR A 453 14.18 10.96 -6.38
CA THR A 453 13.44 12.22 -6.37
C THR A 453 12.28 12.19 -7.37
N LYS A 454 11.44 13.23 -7.36
CA LYS A 454 10.42 13.42 -8.40
C LYS A 454 11.00 13.74 -9.78
N TYR A 455 12.27 14.13 -9.87
CA TYR A 455 12.90 14.51 -11.13
C TYR A 455 13.70 13.34 -11.70
N LEU A 456 13.10 12.60 -12.65
CA LEU A 456 13.69 11.40 -13.23
C LEU A 456 15.10 11.62 -13.82
N ASN A 457 15.30 12.71 -14.56
CA ASN A 457 16.60 13.07 -15.12
C ASN A 457 17.66 13.27 -14.02
N SER A 458 17.29 13.90 -12.90
CA SER A 458 18.20 14.09 -11.76
C SER A 458 18.60 12.75 -11.15
N ASN A 459 17.65 11.83 -11.01
CA ASN A 459 17.91 10.50 -10.46
C ASN A 459 18.90 9.74 -11.35
N CYS A 460 18.66 9.74 -12.66
CA CYS A 460 19.51 9.11 -13.66
C CYS A 460 20.96 9.66 -13.63
N VAL A 461 21.12 10.98 -13.79
CA VAL A 461 22.44 11.64 -13.81
C VAL A 461 23.21 11.40 -12.52
N THR A 462 22.53 11.51 -11.38
CA THR A 462 23.17 11.29 -10.07
C THR A 462 23.64 9.84 -9.93
N LYS A 463 22.82 8.87 -10.34
CA LYS A 463 23.16 7.44 -10.24
C LYS A 463 24.35 7.10 -11.13
N ILE A 464 24.36 7.55 -12.39
CA ILE A 464 25.50 7.42 -13.31
C ILE A 464 26.77 8.06 -12.73
N GLY A 465 26.66 9.27 -12.17
CA GLY A 465 27.78 9.96 -11.55
C GLY A 465 28.37 9.20 -10.36
N TYR A 466 27.52 8.57 -9.55
CA TYR A 466 27.95 7.76 -8.40
C TYR A 466 28.66 6.48 -8.84
N ILE A 467 28.20 5.82 -9.91
CA ILE A 467 28.87 4.61 -10.44
C ILE A 467 30.18 4.94 -11.16
N SER A 468 30.25 6.11 -11.80
CA SER A 468 31.46 6.58 -12.49
C SER A 468 32.54 7.01 -11.49
N ALA A 469 32.19 7.83 -10.50
CA ALA A 469 33.11 8.31 -9.45
C ALA A 469 32.88 7.57 -8.11
N PHE A 470 32.90 6.23 -8.19
CA PHE A 470 32.51 5.29 -7.15
C PHE A 470 33.26 5.44 -5.82
N GLU A 471 34.59 5.60 -5.86
CA GLU A 471 35.41 5.79 -4.65
C GLU A 471 34.97 7.01 -3.85
N THR A 472 34.69 8.12 -4.53
CA THR A 472 34.35 9.40 -3.89
C THR A 472 32.91 9.44 -3.42
N PHE A 473 31.95 9.03 -4.26
CA PHE A 473 30.53 9.24 -3.98
C PHE A 473 29.85 8.06 -3.28
N VAL A 474 30.47 6.88 -3.28
CA VAL A 474 29.91 5.66 -2.66
C VAL A 474 30.81 5.17 -1.52
N LEU A 475 32.06 4.80 -1.79
CA LEU A 475 32.89 4.10 -0.80
C LEU A 475 33.30 4.96 0.40
N LYS A 476 33.40 6.28 0.25
CA LYS A 476 33.61 7.20 1.38
C LYS A 476 32.41 7.31 2.33
N LYS A 477 31.21 6.91 1.89
CA LYS A 477 29.96 7.01 2.66
C LYS A 477 29.60 5.74 3.42
N PHE A 478 30.40 4.67 3.27
CA PHE A 478 30.18 3.42 4.00
C PHE A 478 30.25 3.67 5.50
N THR A 479 29.26 3.14 6.21
CA THR A 479 29.15 3.24 7.66
C THR A 479 30.19 2.32 8.35
N PRO A 480 30.58 2.60 9.61
CA PRO A 480 31.68 1.92 10.29
C PRO A 480 31.64 0.39 10.23
N SER A 481 30.47 -0.22 10.46
CA SER A 481 30.28 -1.69 10.47
C SER A 481 30.44 -2.33 9.08
N PHE A 482 30.38 -1.53 8.02
CA PHE A 482 30.39 -1.98 6.63
C PHE A 482 31.67 -1.59 5.88
N LEU A 483 32.64 -0.92 6.51
CA LEU A 483 33.92 -0.55 5.88
C LEU A 483 34.68 -1.75 5.29
N GLY A 484 34.55 -2.93 5.89
CA GLY A 484 35.16 -4.17 5.39
C GLY A 484 34.56 -4.68 4.07
N LEU A 485 33.43 -4.15 3.61
CA LEU A 485 32.75 -4.59 2.39
C LEU A 485 33.11 -3.76 1.15
N LYS A 486 34.05 -2.81 1.25
CA LYS A 486 34.43 -1.96 0.11
C LYS A 486 34.96 -2.75 -1.08
N ASP A 487 35.72 -3.82 -0.84
CA ASP A 487 36.26 -4.65 -1.92
C ASP A 487 35.18 -5.47 -2.62
N LEU A 488 34.18 -5.95 -1.89
CA LEU A 488 32.97 -6.55 -2.47
C LEU A 488 32.24 -5.52 -3.34
N ALA A 489 32.05 -4.29 -2.85
CA ALA A 489 31.41 -3.21 -3.59
C ALA A 489 32.13 -2.90 -4.92
N LYS A 490 33.46 -2.83 -4.90
CA LYS A 490 34.27 -2.65 -6.12
C LYS A 490 34.12 -3.82 -7.09
N SER A 491 34.16 -5.04 -6.57
CA SER A 491 34.02 -6.26 -7.37
C SER A 491 32.67 -6.31 -8.08
N LEU A 492 31.57 -6.09 -7.35
CA LEU A 492 30.22 -6.05 -7.92
C LEU A 492 30.07 -4.92 -8.95
N ARG A 493 30.62 -3.73 -8.66
CA ARG A 493 30.63 -2.61 -9.61
C ARG A 493 31.36 -2.98 -10.90
N THR A 494 32.50 -3.67 -10.82
CA THR A 494 33.25 -4.12 -11.99
C THR A 494 32.53 -5.20 -12.78
N ILE A 495 31.89 -6.15 -12.10
CA ILE A 495 31.09 -7.22 -12.74
C ILE A 495 29.95 -6.62 -13.55
N LEU A 496 29.20 -5.70 -12.96
CA LEU A 496 28.09 -5.02 -13.63
C LEU A 496 28.64 -4.04 -14.67
N PHE A 497 29.23 -2.94 -14.25
CA PHE A 497 29.46 -1.78 -15.12
C PHE A 497 30.81 -1.81 -15.87
N GLY A 498 31.56 -2.90 -15.76
CA GLY A 498 32.91 -3.04 -16.29
C GLY A 498 33.98 -2.28 -15.49
N LYS A 499 35.24 -2.41 -15.91
CA LYS A 499 36.40 -1.78 -15.25
C LYS A 499 36.28 -0.25 -15.16
N HIS A 500 35.72 0.38 -16.19
CA HIS A 500 35.55 1.84 -16.24
C HIS A 500 34.22 2.32 -15.65
N GLY A 501 33.19 1.45 -15.55
CA GLY A 501 31.89 1.79 -14.97
C GLY A 501 30.97 2.59 -15.87
N HIS A 502 31.03 2.30 -17.17
CA HIS A 502 30.28 3.02 -18.19
C HIS A 502 29.35 2.09 -18.99
N ASN A 503 29.30 0.80 -18.64
CA ASN A 503 28.42 -0.16 -19.29
C ASN A 503 27.07 -0.17 -18.57
N PHE A 504 26.08 0.48 -19.15
CA PHE A 504 24.74 0.62 -18.56
C PHE A 504 23.64 -0.11 -19.35
N THR A 505 23.99 -0.82 -20.42
CA THR A 505 23.03 -1.54 -21.27
C THR A 505 23.01 -3.02 -20.93
N THR A 506 21.84 -3.65 -21.06
CA THR A 506 21.71 -5.09 -20.84
C THR A 506 22.69 -5.87 -21.76
N PRO A 507 23.58 -6.69 -21.20
CA PRO A 507 24.49 -7.54 -21.98
C PRO A 507 23.74 -8.62 -22.76
N TYR A 508 24.34 -9.10 -23.86
CA TYR A 508 23.75 -10.15 -24.68
C TYR A 508 23.64 -11.51 -23.97
N ASP A 509 24.59 -11.80 -23.07
CA ASP A 509 24.57 -12.97 -22.18
C ASP A 509 24.79 -12.51 -20.74
N CYS A 510 23.74 -12.62 -19.91
CA CYS A 510 23.84 -12.34 -18.48
C CYS A 510 23.86 -13.61 -17.61
N SER A 511 23.95 -14.81 -18.20
CA SER A 511 23.97 -16.07 -17.44
C SER A 511 25.23 -16.21 -16.57
N LEU A 512 26.36 -15.69 -17.04
CA LEU A 512 27.64 -15.70 -16.31
C LEU A 512 27.64 -14.77 -15.09
N MET A 513 26.82 -13.72 -15.11
CA MET A 513 26.85 -12.69 -14.07
C MET A 513 26.38 -13.18 -12.72
N TYR A 514 25.42 -14.12 -12.68
CA TYR A 514 25.03 -14.77 -11.43
C TYR A 514 26.25 -15.41 -10.76
N ASN A 515 27.04 -16.17 -11.53
CA ASN A 515 28.18 -16.88 -11.00
C ASN A 515 29.22 -15.89 -10.44
N GLU A 516 29.56 -14.85 -11.20
CA GLU A 516 30.54 -13.85 -10.78
C GLU A 516 30.10 -13.08 -9.52
N MET A 517 28.83 -12.67 -9.44
CA MET A 517 28.30 -12.01 -8.25
C MET A 517 28.32 -12.95 -7.04
N ILE A 518 27.80 -14.18 -7.19
CA ILE A 518 27.75 -15.16 -6.10
C ILE A 518 29.17 -15.50 -5.60
N GLU A 519 30.14 -15.65 -6.51
CA GLU A 519 31.55 -15.89 -6.15
C GLU A 519 32.15 -14.73 -5.36
N ALA A 520 31.89 -13.48 -5.76
CA ALA A 520 32.35 -12.29 -5.03
C ALA A 520 31.78 -12.24 -3.60
N PHE A 521 30.49 -12.58 -3.44
CA PHE A 521 29.85 -12.71 -2.13
C PHE A 521 30.47 -13.84 -1.30
N ASN A 522 30.66 -15.03 -1.87
CA ASN A 522 31.24 -16.18 -1.18
C ASN A 522 32.66 -15.89 -0.68
N LYS A 523 33.53 -15.31 -1.52
CA LYS A 523 34.88 -14.89 -1.12
C LYS A 523 34.86 -13.92 0.06
N THR A 524 33.91 -12.99 0.07
CA THR A 524 33.77 -12.01 1.17
C THR A 524 33.26 -12.68 2.44
N ILE A 525 32.33 -13.63 2.32
CA ILE A 525 31.82 -14.42 3.43
C ILE A 525 32.95 -15.23 4.07
N GLU A 526 33.75 -15.94 3.27
CA GLU A 526 34.92 -16.68 3.74
C GLU A 526 35.91 -15.79 4.49
N GLN A 527 36.15 -14.58 4.01
CA GLN A 527 37.01 -13.60 4.68
C GLN A 527 36.43 -13.10 6.01
N ILE A 528 35.11 -12.99 6.13
CA ILE A 528 34.44 -12.60 7.37
C ILE A 528 34.46 -13.77 8.37
N THR A 529 34.14 -14.98 7.93
CA THR A 529 34.08 -16.17 8.79
C THR A 529 35.47 -16.65 9.23
N GLY A 530 36.46 -16.65 8.32
CA GLY A 530 37.85 -17.02 8.64
C GLY A 530 38.55 -16.05 9.60
N LYS A 531 38.00 -14.85 9.82
CA LYS A 531 38.46 -13.90 10.84
C LYS A 531 37.90 -14.18 12.24
N ILE A 532 36.91 -15.06 12.38
CA ILE A 532 36.26 -15.39 13.66
C ILE A 532 37.01 -16.51 14.40
N ASP A 533 37.84 -17.32 13.71
CA ASP A 533 38.56 -18.47 14.29
C ASP A 533 39.85 -18.13 15.07
N PHE A 534 40.12 -16.87 15.40
CA PHE A 534 41.21 -16.49 16.31
C PHE A 534 40.79 -15.36 17.24
N ARG A 535 40.29 -15.73 18.43
CA ARG A 535 40.48 -14.97 19.67
C ARG A 535 40.15 -15.80 20.89
#